data_AF-A0A2U0H8J8-F1
#
_entry.id   AF-A0A2U0H8J8-F1
#
_cell.length_a   1.000
_cell.length_b   1.000
_cell.length_c   1.000
_cell.angle_alpha   90.00
_cell.angle_beta   90.00
_cell.angle_gamma   90.00
#
_symmetry.space_group_name_H-M   'P 1'
#
loop_
_entity.id
_entity.type
_entity.pdbx_description
1 polymer ?
#
loop_
_entity_poly.entity_id
_entity_poly.type
_entity_poly.pdbx_seq_one_letter_code
_entity_poly.pdbx_strand_id
1 'polypeptide(L)'
;MDAQTLDIFSAARARRDVARIREALAEVRSGDVARVIVRSPRYGLYAVEGPVRIGVGGQPIVGDVILATSSEIQRIELAVAAPEADADAEVVDPGSLSHGTPVRATFQTPTHGVFAVTGPVTSGNDDFLLVGSWIVADGGAIAPRVVSIERLEGLDLHEGNVPPLRSVLVDAEV
;
A
#
# COMPACT_ATOMS: atom_id res chain seq x y z
N MET A 1 10.60 0.48 7.60
CA MET A 1 10.51 -0.81 6.87
C MET A 1 11.90 -1.44 6.83
N ASP A 2 12.03 -2.75 6.98
CA ASP A 2 13.35 -3.43 6.94
C ASP A 2 13.87 -3.61 5.50
N ALA A 3 15.19 -3.77 5.35
CA ALA A 3 15.86 -3.85 4.05
C ALA A 3 15.41 -5.06 3.21
N GLN A 4 15.24 -6.23 3.84
CA GLN A 4 14.82 -7.45 3.15
C GLN A 4 13.44 -7.30 2.50
N THR A 5 12.55 -6.53 3.13
CA THR A 5 11.23 -6.26 2.57
C THR A 5 11.28 -5.21 1.47
N LEU A 6 12.17 -4.22 1.57
CA LEU A 6 12.37 -3.24 0.50
C LEU A 6 12.91 -3.89 -0.78
N ASP A 7 13.77 -4.90 -0.66
CA ASP A 7 14.30 -5.66 -1.82
C ASP A 7 13.21 -6.27 -2.70
N ILE A 8 12.03 -6.57 -2.14
CA ILE A 8 10.89 -7.12 -2.88
C ILE A 8 10.42 -6.16 -3.99
N PHE A 9 10.55 -4.85 -3.77
CA PHE A 9 10.14 -3.83 -4.72
C PHE A 9 11.13 -3.65 -5.88
N SER A 10 12.42 -3.91 -5.66
CA SER A 10 13.48 -3.87 -6.67
C SER A 10 13.66 -5.18 -7.43
N ALA A 11 13.16 -6.29 -6.86
CA ALA A 11 13.27 -7.60 -7.48
C ALA A 11 12.21 -7.85 -8.56
N ALA A 12 12.58 -8.66 -9.56
CA ALA A 12 11.65 -9.24 -10.51
C ALA A 12 10.59 -10.10 -9.80
N ARG A 13 9.46 -10.32 -10.47
CA ARG A 13 8.31 -11.05 -9.92
C ARG A 13 8.72 -12.42 -9.37
N ALA A 14 8.55 -12.61 -8.07
CA ALA A 14 8.65 -13.92 -7.42
C ALA A 14 7.34 -14.72 -7.55
N ARG A 15 7.45 -16.05 -7.52
CA ARG A 15 6.28 -16.93 -7.40
C ARG A 15 5.66 -16.75 -6.01
N ARG A 16 4.33 -16.66 -5.99
CA ARG A 16 3.54 -16.60 -4.76
C ARG A 16 3.61 -17.92 -3.99
N ASP A 17 3.96 -17.83 -2.71
CA ASP A 17 3.94 -18.97 -1.78
C ASP A 17 2.57 -19.07 -1.11
N VAL A 18 1.67 -19.85 -1.73
CA VAL A 18 0.29 -20.00 -1.26
C VAL A 18 0.23 -20.74 0.09
N ALA A 19 1.16 -21.66 0.35
CA ALA A 19 1.19 -22.40 1.61
C ALA A 19 1.49 -21.45 2.76
N ARG A 20 2.54 -20.64 2.62
CA ARG A 20 2.92 -19.64 3.62
C ARG A 20 1.84 -18.58 3.85
N ILE A 21 1.13 -18.16 2.80
CA ILE A 21 -0.01 -17.23 2.94
C ILE A 21 -1.13 -17.88 3.77
N ARG A 22 -1.45 -19.16 3.51
CA ARG A 22 -2.49 -19.88 4.26
C ARG A 22 -2.11 -20.10 5.72
N GLU A 23 -0.84 -20.39 5.99
CA GLU A 23 -0.32 -20.51 7.36
C GLU A 23 -0.46 -19.18 8.11
N ALA A 24 -0.01 -18.07 7.53
CA ALA A 24 -0.16 -16.75 8.13
C ALA A 24 -1.65 -16.38 8.35
N LEU A 25 -2.54 -16.74 7.42
CA LEU A 25 -3.98 -16.55 7.58
C LEU A 25 -4.59 -17.39 8.71
N ALA A 26 -4.05 -18.57 8.99
CA ALA A 26 -4.53 -19.41 10.09
C ALA A 26 -4.08 -18.87 11.46
N GLU A 27 -2.96 -18.15 11.49
CA GLU A 27 -2.40 -17.58 12.71
C GLU A 27 -2.93 -16.19 13.04
N VAL A 28 -3.40 -15.44 12.04
CA VAL A 28 -3.81 -14.04 12.19
C VAL A 28 -4.98 -13.87 13.17
N ARG A 29 -4.87 -12.88 14.04
CA ARG A 29 -5.89 -12.50 15.02
C ARG A 29 -6.20 -11.02 14.93
N SER A 30 -7.41 -10.64 15.35
CA SER A 30 -7.73 -9.22 15.49
C SER A 30 -6.81 -8.58 16.52
N GLY A 31 -6.29 -7.40 16.19
CA GLY A 31 -5.34 -6.65 17.02
C GLY A 31 -3.88 -6.95 16.73
N ASP A 32 -3.57 -8.02 15.99
CA ASP A 32 -2.21 -8.25 15.49
C ASP A 32 -1.79 -7.10 14.56
N VAL A 33 -0.49 -6.88 14.43
CA VAL A 33 0.05 -6.01 13.38
C VAL A 33 0.58 -6.89 12.26
N ALA A 34 0.12 -6.62 11.04
CA ALA A 34 0.51 -7.36 9.87
C ALA A 34 1.00 -6.44 8.75
N ARG A 35 1.93 -6.95 7.95
CA ARG A 35 2.33 -6.42 6.66
C ARG A 35 1.79 -7.33 5.57
N VAL A 36 1.12 -6.76 4.59
CA VAL A 36 0.53 -7.48 3.47
C VAL A 36 1.12 -6.94 2.18
N ILE A 37 1.83 -7.79 1.44
CA ILE A 37 2.35 -7.44 0.11
C ILE A 37 1.30 -7.82 -0.92
N VAL A 38 0.85 -6.86 -1.71
CA VAL A 38 -0.19 -7.00 -2.72
C VAL A 38 0.37 -6.65 -4.09
N ARG A 39 0.07 -7.46 -5.10
CA ARG A 39 0.37 -7.16 -6.50
C ARG A 39 -0.92 -6.88 -7.25
N SER A 40 -1.19 -5.60 -7.48
CA SER A 40 -2.36 -5.16 -8.24
C SER A 40 -1.98 -4.75 -9.66
N PRO A 41 -2.74 -5.14 -10.69
CA PRO A 41 -2.57 -4.59 -12.04
C PRO A 41 -2.73 -3.06 -12.09
N ARG A 42 -3.55 -2.48 -11.20
CA ARG A 42 -3.88 -1.05 -11.19
C ARG A 42 -2.89 -0.21 -10.38
N TYR A 43 -2.35 -0.79 -9.30
CA TYR A 43 -1.55 -0.05 -8.32
C TYR A 43 -0.10 -0.55 -8.21
N GLY A 44 0.28 -1.56 -8.99
CA GLY A 44 1.61 -2.17 -8.93
C GLY A 44 1.79 -3.07 -7.71
N LEU A 45 3.05 -3.24 -7.30
CA LEU A 45 3.42 -3.94 -6.08
C LEU A 45 3.46 -2.94 -4.92
N TYR A 46 2.66 -3.17 -3.90
CA TYR A 46 2.63 -2.33 -2.70
C TYR A 46 2.50 -3.19 -1.44
N ALA A 47 2.92 -2.63 -0.30
CA ALA A 47 2.74 -3.19 1.02
C ALA A 47 1.73 -2.36 1.81
N VAL A 48 0.86 -3.01 2.57
CA VAL A 48 0.02 -2.36 3.60
C VAL A 48 0.43 -2.90 4.95
N GLU A 49 0.80 -2.03 5.87
CA GLU A 49 1.20 -2.35 7.24
C GLU A 49 0.20 -1.73 8.21
N GLY A 50 -0.31 -2.49 9.18
CA GLY A 50 -1.23 -1.94 10.16
C GLY A 50 -1.91 -2.99 11.03
N PRO A 51 -2.81 -2.56 11.92
CA PRO A 51 -3.55 -3.45 12.78
C PRO A 51 -4.55 -4.29 11.95
N VAL A 52 -4.60 -5.57 12.26
CA VAL A 52 -5.61 -6.50 11.74
C VAL A 52 -6.93 -6.20 12.44
N ARG A 53 -7.94 -5.82 11.65
CA ARG A 53 -9.31 -5.60 12.11
C ARG A 53 -10.23 -6.67 11.53
N ILE A 54 -11.42 -6.80 12.11
CA ILE A 54 -12.49 -7.64 11.57
C ILE A 54 -13.41 -6.73 10.76
N GLY A 55 -13.42 -6.93 9.45
CA GLY A 55 -14.31 -6.24 8.52
C GLY A 55 -15.74 -6.79 8.56
N VAL A 56 -16.60 -6.21 7.72
CA VAL A 56 -17.97 -6.69 7.53
C VAL A 56 -17.95 -8.14 7.04
N GLY A 57 -18.76 -9.00 7.65
CA GLY A 57 -18.77 -10.44 7.33
C GLY A 57 -17.69 -11.26 8.05
N GLY A 58 -17.04 -10.69 9.08
CA GLY A 58 -16.14 -11.43 9.96
C GLY A 58 -14.75 -11.70 9.39
N GLN A 59 -14.40 -11.10 8.25
CA GLN A 59 -13.13 -11.35 7.57
C GLN A 59 -12.01 -10.44 8.12
N PRO A 60 -10.79 -10.96 8.33
CA PRO A 60 -9.66 -10.13 8.73
C PRO A 60 -9.25 -9.17 7.61
N ILE A 61 -8.96 -7.93 7.98
CA ILE A 61 -8.56 -6.84 7.08
C ILE A 61 -7.34 -6.08 7.63
N VAL A 62 -6.49 -5.57 6.75
CA VAL A 62 -5.41 -4.62 7.07
C VAL A 62 -5.50 -3.46 6.09
N GLY A 63 -5.71 -2.24 6.60
CA GLY A 63 -6.17 -1.13 5.74
C GLY A 63 -7.48 -1.52 5.05
N ASP A 64 -7.49 -1.49 3.72
CA ASP A 64 -8.61 -1.93 2.87
C ASP A 64 -8.45 -3.36 2.30
N VAL A 65 -7.35 -4.06 2.63
CA VAL A 65 -7.06 -5.38 2.07
C VAL A 65 -7.74 -6.46 2.90
N ILE A 66 -8.69 -7.18 2.28
CA ILE A 66 -9.31 -8.37 2.88
C ILE A 66 -8.38 -9.58 2.71
N LEU A 67 -7.90 -10.13 3.82
CA LEU A 67 -6.82 -11.12 3.77
C LEU A 67 -7.28 -12.47 3.20
N ALA A 68 -8.52 -12.86 3.46
CA ALA A 68 -9.02 -14.19 3.12
C ALA A 68 -9.40 -14.37 1.63
N THR A 69 -9.66 -13.28 0.91
CA THR A 69 -10.26 -13.33 -0.44
C THR A 69 -9.40 -12.69 -1.52
N SER A 70 -8.34 -11.96 -1.16
CA SER A 70 -7.51 -11.29 -2.15
C SER A 70 -6.55 -12.27 -2.83
N SER A 71 -6.83 -12.55 -4.11
CA SER A 71 -5.95 -13.34 -4.98
C SER A 71 -4.65 -12.59 -5.34
N GLU A 72 -4.60 -11.30 -5.06
CA GLU A 72 -3.48 -10.39 -5.33
C GLU A 72 -2.41 -10.41 -4.23
N ILE A 73 -2.71 -10.96 -3.04
CA ILE A 73 -1.75 -11.08 -1.94
C ILE A 73 -0.58 -11.98 -2.34
N GLN A 74 0.63 -11.43 -2.25
CA GLN A 74 1.89 -12.13 -2.51
C GLN A 74 2.52 -12.65 -1.22
N ARG A 75 2.30 -11.97 -0.10
CA ARG A 75 2.85 -12.34 1.21
C ARG A 75 2.06 -11.68 2.35
N ILE A 76 1.99 -12.36 3.49
CA ILE A 76 1.54 -11.82 4.77
C ILE A 76 2.67 -12.06 5.78
N GLU A 77 3.06 -11.02 6.50
CA GLU A 77 4.04 -11.07 7.58
C GLU A 77 3.35 -10.57 8.86
N LEU A 78 3.39 -11.38 9.91
CA LEU A 78 2.83 -11.04 11.23
C LEU A 78 3.94 -10.55 12.16
N ALA A 79 3.55 -9.96 13.29
CA ALA A 79 4.48 -9.47 14.32
C ALA A 79 5.49 -8.42 13.79
N VAL A 80 5.06 -7.63 12.81
CA VAL A 80 5.80 -6.45 12.36
C VAL A 80 5.59 -5.28 13.31
N ALA A 81 6.50 -4.31 13.31
CA ALA A 81 6.33 -3.10 14.11
C ALA A 81 5.07 -2.32 13.68
N ALA A 82 4.31 -1.83 14.65
CA ALA A 82 3.15 -0.98 14.38
C ALA A 82 3.60 0.31 13.68
N PRO A 83 2.91 0.74 12.61
CA PRO A 83 3.11 2.08 12.08
C PRO A 83 2.74 3.12 13.14
N GLU A 84 3.58 4.14 13.28
CA GLU A 84 3.37 5.25 14.19
C GLU A 84 2.90 6.47 13.40
N ALA A 85 1.91 7.19 13.94
CA ALA A 85 1.50 8.48 13.41
C ALA A 85 2.38 9.55 14.06
N ASP A 86 3.37 10.02 13.30
CA ASP A 86 4.14 11.19 13.69
C ASP A 86 3.53 12.43 13.01
N ALA A 87 2.79 13.22 13.79
CA ALA A 87 2.15 14.44 13.30
C ALA A 87 3.14 15.55 12.94
N ASP A 88 4.39 15.43 13.41
CA ASP A 88 5.47 16.37 13.12
C ASP A 88 6.36 15.87 11.97
N ALA A 89 6.07 14.69 11.40
CA ALA A 89 6.80 14.17 10.26
C ALA A 89 6.64 15.09 9.05
N GLU A 90 7.76 15.31 8.36
CA GLU A 90 7.77 16.11 7.14
C GLU A 90 6.88 15.46 6.08
N VAL A 91 5.90 16.22 5.62
CA VAL A 91 5.07 15.83 4.49
C VAL A 91 5.71 16.38 3.22
N VAL A 92 6.19 15.47 2.37
CA VAL A 92 6.75 15.83 1.07
C VAL A 92 5.70 16.56 0.23
N ASP A 93 6.12 17.65 -0.42
CA ASP A 93 5.28 18.40 -1.36
C ASP A 93 4.72 17.47 -2.46
N PRO A 94 3.39 17.33 -2.62
CA PRO A 94 2.79 16.52 -3.68
C PRO A 94 3.32 16.83 -5.09
N GLY A 95 3.59 18.11 -5.39
CA GLY A 95 4.08 18.53 -6.71
C GLY A 95 5.45 17.95 -7.08
N SER A 96 6.16 17.45 -6.07
CA SER A 96 7.47 16.83 -6.21
C SER A 96 7.41 15.30 -6.40
N LEU A 97 6.23 14.68 -6.24
CA LEU A 97 6.02 13.24 -6.37
C LEU A 97 5.58 12.89 -7.80
N SER A 98 6.43 12.18 -8.53
CA SER A 98 6.11 11.70 -9.88
C SER A 98 5.62 10.25 -9.87
N HIS A 99 4.97 9.84 -10.96
CA HIS A 99 4.62 8.44 -11.18
C HIS A 99 5.83 7.52 -11.03
N GLY A 100 5.67 6.42 -10.30
CA GLY A 100 6.74 5.46 -10.02
C GLY A 100 7.67 5.87 -8.89
N THR A 101 7.52 7.06 -8.28
CA THR A 101 8.32 7.44 -7.10
C THR A 101 8.03 6.46 -5.96
N PRO A 102 9.03 5.78 -5.40
CA PRO A 102 8.83 4.90 -4.25
C PRO A 102 8.61 5.73 -2.99
N VAL A 103 7.49 5.49 -2.32
CA VAL A 103 7.16 6.19 -1.08
C VAL A 103 6.58 5.24 -0.05
N ARG A 104 6.65 5.67 1.21
CA ARG A 104 5.85 5.16 2.31
C ARG A 104 4.92 6.28 2.78
N ALA A 105 3.62 6.07 2.65
CA ALA A 105 2.60 7.00 3.13
C ALA A 105 1.95 6.44 4.40
N THR A 106 1.93 7.24 5.47
CA THR A 106 1.26 6.89 6.72
C THR A 106 -0.11 7.55 6.76
N PHE A 107 -1.13 6.79 7.14
CA PHE A 107 -2.51 7.25 7.23
C PHE A 107 -3.03 7.06 8.65
N GLN A 108 -3.96 7.94 9.03
CA GLN A 108 -4.74 7.76 10.24
C GLN A 108 -6.23 7.96 9.94
N THR A 109 -7.02 6.90 10.09
CA THR A 109 -8.47 6.95 9.86
C THR A 109 -9.25 6.41 11.07
N PRO A 110 -10.50 6.87 11.28
CA PRO A 110 -11.37 6.28 12.31
C PRO A 110 -11.63 4.77 12.09
N THR A 111 -11.68 4.34 10.83
CA THR A 111 -12.07 2.96 10.46
C THR A 111 -10.92 1.97 10.55
N HIS A 112 -9.70 2.38 10.23
CA HIS A 112 -8.53 1.48 10.15
C HIS A 112 -7.50 1.76 11.25
N GLY A 113 -7.59 2.89 11.95
CA GLY A 113 -6.54 3.35 12.86
C GLY A 113 -5.35 3.89 12.07
N VAL A 114 -4.15 3.74 12.64
CA VAL A 114 -2.89 4.10 11.96
C VAL A 114 -2.42 2.91 11.13
N PHE A 115 -2.11 3.16 9.86
CA PHE A 115 -1.53 2.17 8.95
C PHE A 115 -0.61 2.87 7.95
N ALA A 116 0.30 2.13 7.35
CA ALA A 116 1.20 2.65 6.31
C ALA A 116 1.03 1.88 5.01
N VAL A 117 1.16 2.57 3.89
CA VAL A 117 1.19 1.98 2.56
C VAL A 117 2.52 2.32 1.90
N THR A 118 3.24 1.31 1.46
CA THR A 118 4.56 1.45 0.82
C THR A 118 4.49 0.94 -0.61
N GLY A 119 4.94 1.71 -1.59
CA GLY A 119 4.93 1.31 -2.99
C GLY A 119 5.17 2.47 -3.94
N PRO A 120 5.01 2.25 -5.26
CA PRO A 120 5.08 3.34 -6.23
C PRO A 120 3.93 4.31 -6.04
N VAL A 121 4.22 5.61 -6.15
CA VAL A 121 3.21 6.61 -6.47
C VAL A 121 2.64 6.28 -7.84
N THR A 122 1.31 6.19 -7.92
CA THR A 122 0.59 6.02 -9.17
C THR A 122 -0.17 7.31 -9.48
N SER A 123 -0.23 7.66 -10.76
CA SER A 123 -0.94 8.81 -11.30
C SER A 123 -1.72 8.39 -12.54
N GLY A 124 -2.64 9.23 -13.00
CA GLY A 124 -3.45 9.00 -14.18
C GLY A 124 -3.75 10.29 -14.93
N ASN A 125 -4.80 10.25 -15.77
CA ASN A 125 -5.37 11.45 -16.39
C ASN A 125 -6.34 12.20 -15.44
N ASP A 126 -6.12 12.07 -14.13
CA ASP A 126 -6.85 12.71 -13.05
C ASP A 126 -5.86 13.40 -12.11
N ASP A 127 -6.36 14.26 -11.22
CA ASP A 127 -5.52 15.04 -10.29
C ASP A 127 -5.09 14.23 -9.05
N PHE A 128 -5.34 12.91 -9.03
CA PHE A 128 -5.06 12.08 -7.87
C PHE A 128 -3.65 11.47 -7.93
N LEU A 129 -2.96 11.53 -6.80
CA LEU A 129 -1.80 10.68 -6.53
C LEU A 129 -2.21 9.59 -5.55
N LEU A 130 -1.88 8.34 -5.87
CA LEU A 130 -2.22 7.18 -5.06
C LEU A 130 -0.98 6.35 -4.71
N VAL A 131 -0.99 5.72 -3.55
CA VAL A 131 -0.05 4.65 -3.18
C VAL A 131 -0.89 3.45 -2.77
N GLY A 132 -0.75 2.32 -3.47
CA GLY A 132 -1.80 1.29 -3.44
C GLY A 132 -3.14 1.88 -3.89
N SER A 133 -4.22 1.50 -3.22
CA SER A 133 -5.58 2.01 -3.43
C SER A 133 -5.87 3.34 -2.71
N TRP A 134 -4.90 3.92 -2.01
CA TRP A 134 -5.10 5.07 -1.13
C TRP A 134 -4.64 6.37 -1.76
N ILE A 135 -5.50 7.39 -1.73
CA ILE A 135 -5.19 8.74 -2.23
C ILE A 135 -4.26 9.43 -1.23
N VAL A 136 -3.09 9.85 -1.71
CA VAL A 136 -2.11 10.63 -0.94
C VAL A 136 -2.19 12.13 -1.24
N ALA A 137 -2.62 12.50 -2.46
CA ALA A 137 -2.85 13.89 -2.82
C ALA A 137 -3.96 14.02 -3.88
N ASP A 138 -4.61 15.17 -3.89
CA ASP A 138 -5.67 15.60 -4.82
C ASP A 138 -5.46 17.07 -5.19
N GLY A 139 -5.33 17.37 -6.49
CA GLY A 139 -5.18 18.75 -6.97
C GLY A 139 -3.95 19.47 -6.40
N GLY A 140 -2.88 18.73 -6.09
CA GLY A 140 -1.66 19.25 -5.45
C GLY A 140 -1.76 19.45 -3.93
N ALA A 141 -2.91 19.17 -3.31
CA ALA A 141 -3.09 19.19 -1.86
C ALA A 141 -2.98 17.79 -1.27
N ILE A 142 -2.36 17.68 -0.10
CA ILE A 142 -2.28 16.42 0.66
C ILE A 142 -3.68 15.98 1.09
N ALA A 143 -3.99 14.69 0.93
CA ALA A 143 -5.29 14.16 1.29
C ALA A 143 -5.52 14.21 2.82
N PRO A 144 -6.75 14.46 3.32
CA PRO A 144 -7.02 14.79 4.73
C PRO A 144 -6.66 13.74 5.79
N ARG A 145 -6.35 12.50 5.38
CA ARG A 145 -6.05 11.37 6.28
C ARG A 145 -4.60 10.93 6.20
N VAL A 146 -3.79 11.59 5.37
CA VAL A 146 -2.35 11.37 5.28
C VAL A 146 -1.71 12.10 6.45
N VAL A 147 -0.89 11.37 7.20
CA VAL A 147 -0.08 11.89 8.29
C VAL A 147 1.31 12.25 7.78
N SER A 148 1.93 11.36 7.00
CA SER A 148 3.26 11.58 6.41
C SER A 148 3.38 10.93 5.03
N ILE A 149 4.27 11.47 4.20
CA ILE A 149 4.73 10.83 2.96
C ILE A 149 6.25 10.87 2.97
N GLU A 150 6.86 9.71 3.13
CA GLU A 150 8.32 9.53 3.13
C GLU A 150 8.75 9.01 1.76
N ARG A 151 9.68 9.70 1.09
CA ARG A 151 10.34 9.14 -0.09
C ARG A 151 11.35 8.09 0.33
N LEU A 152 11.38 6.97 -0.39
CA LEU A 152 12.36 5.92 -0.19
C LEU A 152 13.56 6.18 -1.10
N GLU A 153 14.39 7.13 -0.70
CA GLU A 153 15.61 7.50 -1.42
C GLU A 153 16.53 6.29 -1.61
N GLY A 154 17.05 6.11 -2.84
CA GLY A 154 17.93 5.00 -3.19
C GLY A 154 17.23 3.66 -3.44
N LEU A 155 15.89 3.60 -3.41
CA LEU A 155 15.14 2.42 -3.83
C LEU A 155 14.79 2.49 -5.32
N ASP A 156 15.46 1.69 -6.15
CA ASP A 156 15.07 1.55 -7.55
C ASP A 156 14.00 0.47 -7.70
N LEU A 157 12.79 0.86 -8.09
CA LEU A 157 11.69 -0.08 -8.33
C LEU A 157 11.92 -0.89 -9.60
N HIS A 158 11.64 -2.19 -9.55
CA HIS A 158 11.59 -3.00 -10.76
C HIS A 158 10.47 -2.50 -11.68
N GLU A 159 10.72 -2.38 -12.99
CA GLU A 159 9.74 -1.86 -13.97
C GLU A 159 8.37 -2.57 -13.88
N GLY A 160 8.35 -3.90 -13.82
CA GLY A 160 7.13 -4.70 -13.68
C GLY A 160 6.43 -4.62 -12.31
N ASN A 161 6.95 -3.83 -11.37
CA ASN A 161 6.31 -3.52 -10.09
C ASN A 161 5.62 -2.14 -10.11
N VAL A 162 5.88 -1.31 -11.13
CA VAL A 162 5.17 -0.05 -11.38
C VAL A 162 4.11 -0.31 -12.44
N PRO A 163 2.83 0.03 -12.19
CA PRO A 163 1.79 -0.16 -13.19
C PRO A 163 1.90 0.93 -14.28
N PRO A 164 1.22 0.79 -15.42
CA PRO A 164 1.02 1.91 -16.34
C PRO A 164 0.28 3.08 -15.65
N LEU A 165 0.37 4.28 -16.26
CA LEU A 165 -0.50 5.40 -15.89
C LEU A 165 -1.96 4.97 -15.91
N ARG A 166 -2.73 5.37 -14.89
CA ARG A 166 -4.17 5.08 -14.84
C ARG A 166 -4.87 5.83 -15.96
N SER A 167 -5.48 5.12 -16.88
CA SER A 167 -6.43 5.71 -17.81
C SER A 167 -7.79 5.85 -17.13
N VAL A 168 -8.41 7.01 -17.27
CA VAL A 168 -9.86 7.12 -17.10
C VAL A 168 -10.43 6.46 -18.36
N LEU A 169 -11.17 5.36 -18.20
CA LEU A 169 -12.04 4.90 -19.29
C LEU A 169 -13.02 6.05 -19.53
N VAL A 170 -12.82 6.79 -20.62
CA VAL A 170 -13.87 7.67 -21.13
C VAL A 170 -15.01 6.72 -21.47
N ASP A 171 -16.16 6.88 -20.83
CA ASP A 171 -17.35 6.11 -21.15
C ASP A 171 -17.51 6.13 -22.68
N ALA A 172 -17.59 4.94 -23.28
CA ALA A 172 -17.90 4.84 -24.69
C ALA A 172 -19.27 5.49 -24.89
N GLU A 173 -19.29 6.65 -25.56
CA GLU A 173 -20.53 7.27 -26.02
C GLU A 173 -21.34 6.20 -26.77
N VAL A 174 -22.53 5.90 -26.26
CA VAL A 174 -23.54 5.05 -26.90
C VAL A 174 -24.35 5.87 -27.88
#